data_AF-A0A970UIA0-F1
#
_entry.id   AF-A0A970UIA0-F1
#
_cell.length_a   1.000
_cell.length_b   1.000
_cell.length_c   1.000
_cell.angle_alpha   90.00
_cell.angle_beta   90.00
_cell.angle_gamma   90.00
#
_symmetry.space_group_name_H-M   'P 1'
#
loop_
_entity.id
_entity.type
_entity.pdbx_description
1 polymer ?
#
loop_
_entity_poly.entity_id
_entity_poly.type
_entity_poly.pdbx_seq_one_letter_code
_entity_poly.pdbx_strand_id
1 'polypeptide(L)'
;METKKQGNNLTTSQNVAQAVKFTLFSAGAGIIQVISFTLCFELFGFPNRLSYFIALVLSVLFNFTVNRAFTFKSATNVPIAMIKVALYYVVFTPLSTWWVDPLVDLGMNEYLVLAMTMITNFVTEFLFCRFVVYRGAINTNTLGIKEETRLKALGKK
;
A
#
# COMPACT_ATOMS: atom_id res chain seq x y z
N MET A 1 5.25 32.67 -13.05
CA MET A 1 5.34 32.41 -11.60
C MET A 1 5.41 30.91 -11.40
N GLU A 2 6.62 30.36 -11.30
CA GLU A 2 6.83 28.96 -10.98
C GLU A 2 6.56 28.76 -9.48
N THR A 3 5.43 28.13 -9.16
CA THR A 3 5.17 27.65 -7.80
C THR A 3 6.19 26.56 -7.48
N LYS A 4 7.27 26.97 -6.81
CA LYS A 4 8.20 26.08 -6.08
C LYS A 4 7.34 25.04 -5.35
N LYS A 5 7.31 23.80 -5.84
CA LYS A 5 6.76 22.65 -5.11
C LYS A 5 7.60 22.49 -3.85
N GLN A 6 7.17 23.13 -2.76
CA GLN A 6 7.69 22.88 -1.42
C GLN A 6 7.57 21.38 -1.18
N GLY A 7 8.70 20.69 -1.16
CA GLY A 7 8.79 19.35 -0.60
C GLY A 7 8.34 19.46 0.84
N ASN A 8 7.10 19.05 1.12
CA ASN A 8 6.53 19.09 2.45
C ASN A 8 7.33 18.10 3.30
N ASN A 9 8.26 18.61 4.12
CA ASN A 9 8.99 17.82 5.09
C ASN A 9 8.00 17.43 6.21
N LEU A 10 7.29 16.33 6.02
CA LEU A 10 6.35 15.79 7.00
C LEU A 10 7.08 15.50 8.31
N THR A 11 6.47 15.91 9.43
CA THR A 11 7.01 15.65 10.77
C THR A 11 7.01 14.15 11.08
N THR A 12 7.85 13.71 12.03
CA THR A 12 7.91 12.29 12.45
C THR A 12 6.53 11.76 12.83
N SER A 13 5.74 12.55 13.56
CA SER A 13 4.37 12.19 13.94
C SER A 13 3.42 12.02 12.75
N GLN A 14 3.58 12.82 11.69
CA GLN A 14 2.80 12.67 10.46
C GLN A 14 3.20 11.42 9.68
N ASN A 15 4.50 11.08 9.63
CA ASN A 15 4.97 9.85 8.99
C ASN A 15 4.48 8.60 9.74
N VAL A 16 4.50 8.63 11.09
CA VAL A 16 3.94 7.54 11.91
C VAL A 16 2.43 7.41 11.69
N ALA A 17 1.68 8.52 11.66
CA ALA A 17 0.25 8.49 11.38
C ALA A 17 -0.06 7.92 9.98
N GLN A 18 0.78 8.20 8.97
CA GLN A 18 0.66 7.60 7.64
C GLN A 18 0.93 6.09 7.67
N ALA A 19 1.96 5.64 8.38
CA ALA A 19 2.26 4.21 8.54
C ALA A 19 1.11 3.46 9.23
N VAL A 20 0.55 4.03 10.30
CA VAL A 20 -0.60 3.45 11.01
C VAL A 20 -1.82 3.37 10.10
N LYS A 21 -2.15 4.45 9.39
CA LYS A 21 -3.28 4.45 8.43
C LYS A 21 -3.07 3.44 7.31
N PHE A 22 -1.87 3.38 6.74
CA PHE A 22 -1.52 2.39 5.72
C PHE A 22 -1.75 0.97 6.21
N THR A 23 -1.25 0.66 7.41
CA THR A 23 -1.43 -0.65 8.06
C THR A 23 -2.91 -1.01 8.21
N LEU A 24 -3.73 -0.09 8.75
CA LEU A 24 -5.15 -0.33 8.95
C LEU A 24 -5.90 -0.57 7.63
N PHE A 25 -5.59 0.21 6.59
CA PHE A 25 -6.23 0.04 5.29
C PHE A 25 -5.76 -1.21 4.56
N SER A 26 -4.50 -1.60 4.71
CA SER A 26 -3.98 -2.87 4.17
C SER A 26 -4.60 -4.09 4.86
N ALA A 27 -4.86 -4.01 6.18
CA ALA A 27 -5.64 -5.04 6.88
C ALA A 27 -7.06 -5.13 6.31
N GLY A 28 -7.71 -3.99 6.05
CA GLY A 28 -9.02 -3.93 5.39
C GLY A 28 -9.01 -4.53 3.98
N ALA A 29 -7.94 -4.31 3.21
CA ALA A 29 -7.77 -4.92 1.90
C ALA A 29 -7.67 -6.45 1.97
N GLY A 30 -7.02 -6.99 3.00
CA GLY A 30 -7.01 -8.43 3.27
C GLY A 30 -8.41 -8.98 3.51
N ILE A 31 -9.25 -8.27 4.28
CA ILE A 31 -10.65 -8.65 4.51
C ILE A 31 -11.45 -8.63 3.19
N ILE A 32 -11.29 -7.57 2.38
CA ILE A 32 -11.93 -7.48 1.06
C ILE A 32 -11.51 -8.63 0.16
N GLN A 33 -10.24 -9.04 0.20
CA GLN A 33 -9.77 -10.19 -0.56
C GLN A 33 -10.46 -11.48 -0.13
N VAL A 34 -10.53 -11.75 1.17
CA VAL A 34 -11.19 -12.96 1.69
C VAL A 34 -12.66 -12.99 1.30
N ILE A 35 -13.40 -11.90 1.55
CA ILE A 35 -14.84 -11.81 1.20
C ILE A 35 -15.04 -11.98 -0.30
N SER A 36 -14.25 -11.29 -1.13
CA SER A 36 -14.39 -11.37 -2.60
C SER A 36 -14.07 -12.78 -3.10
N PHE A 37 -13.06 -13.43 -2.53
CA PHE A 37 -12.71 -14.81 -2.87
C PHE A 37 -13.86 -15.76 -2.53
N THR A 38 -14.38 -15.68 -1.30
CA THR A 38 -15.49 -16.52 -0.83
C THR A 38 -16.72 -16.32 -1.72
N LEU A 39 -17.06 -15.08 -2.07
CA LEU A 39 -18.17 -14.81 -3.00
C LEU A 39 -17.91 -15.42 -4.39
N CYS A 40 -16.75 -15.16 -5.01
CA CYS A 40 -16.45 -15.70 -6.34
C CYS A 40 -16.40 -17.24 -6.36
N PHE A 41 -15.83 -17.85 -5.33
CA PHE A 41 -15.62 -19.29 -5.26
C PHE A 41 -16.89 -20.03 -4.84
N GLU A 42 -17.53 -19.62 -3.75
CA GLU A 42 -18.68 -20.35 -3.18
C GLU A 42 -20.01 -19.95 -3.82
N LEU A 43 -20.22 -18.65 -4.10
CA LEU A 43 -21.50 -18.18 -4.65
C LEU A 43 -21.58 -18.31 -6.17
N PHE A 44 -20.50 -17.94 -6.88
CA PHE A 44 -20.48 -17.96 -8.35
C PHE A 44 -19.84 -19.22 -8.95
N GLY A 45 -19.25 -20.09 -8.12
CA GLY A 45 -18.66 -21.36 -8.57
C GLY A 45 -17.45 -21.19 -9.49
N PHE A 46 -16.77 -20.05 -9.45
CA PHE A 46 -15.60 -19.82 -10.31
C PHE A 46 -14.42 -20.72 -9.90
N PRO A 47 -13.56 -21.10 -10.86
CA PRO A 47 -12.35 -21.85 -10.56
C PRO A 47 -11.49 -21.10 -9.53
N ASN A 48 -10.90 -21.83 -8.59
CA ASN A 48 -10.11 -21.24 -7.49
C ASN A 48 -9.11 -20.18 -7.96
N ARG A 49 -8.33 -20.47 -9.01
CA ARG A 49 -7.36 -19.50 -9.57
C ARG A 49 -8.00 -18.21 -10.05
N LEU A 50 -9.17 -18.30 -10.69
CA LEU A 50 -9.90 -17.13 -11.20
C LEU A 50 -10.50 -16.33 -10.05
N SER A 51 -11.12 -16.99 -9.08
CA SER A 51 -11.64 -16.35 -7.85
C SER A 51 -10.53 -15.65 -7.08
N TYR A 52 -9.37 -16.29 -6.93
CA TYR A 52 -8.19 -15.72 -6.29
C TYR A 52 -7.69 -14.48 -7.04
N PHE A 53 -7.57 -14.56 -8.36
CA PHE A 53 -7.12 -13.43 -9.17
C PHE A 53 -8.07 -12.23 -9.08
N ILE A 54 -9.38 -12.45 -9.19
CA ILE A 54 -10.39 -11.39 -9.08
C ILE A 54 -10.35 -10.76 -7.68
N ALA A 55 -10.31 -11.59 -6.64
CA ALA A 55 -10.22 -11.13 -5.25
C ALA A 55 -8.95 -10.30 -4.99
N LEU A 56 -7.81 -10.72 -5.53
CA LEU A 56 -6.55 -10.01 -5.43
C LEU A 56 -6.62 -8.64 -6.12
N VAL A 57 -7.16 -8.58 -7.34
CA VAL A 57 -7.31 -7.32 -8.08
C VAL A 57 -8.22 -6.34 -7.32
N LEU A 58 -9.36 -6.81 -6.81
CA LEU A 58 -10.28 -5.99 -6.02
C LEU A 58 -9.62 -5.46 -4.74
N SER A 59 -8.88 -6.32 -4.04
CA SER A 59 -8.14 -5.95 -2.83
C SER A 59 -7.09 -4.88 -3.11
N VAL A 60 -6.27 -5.05 -4.15
CA VAL A 60 -5.23 -4.08 -4.54
C VAL A 60 -5.86 -2.75 -4.95
N LEU A 61 -6.95 -2.77 -5.73
CA LEU A 61 -7.67 -1.56 -6.14
C LEU A 61 -8.24 -0.81 -4.92
N PHE A 62 -8.83 -1.54 -3.97
CA PHE A 62 -9.35 -0.96 -2.73
C PHE A 62 -8.21 -0.36 -1.89
N ASN A 63 -7.15 -1.16 -1.62
CA ASN A 63 -5.99 -0.74 -0.85
C ASN A 63 -5.38 0.54 -1.43
N PHE A 64 -5.19 0.56 -2.76
CA PHE A 64 -4.63 1.71 -3.47
C PHE A 64 -5.55 2.93 -3.39
N THR A 65 -6.85 2.76 -3.64
CA THR A 65 -7.82 3.86 -3.67
C THR A 65 -7.92 4.54 -2.31
N VAL A 66 -8.04 3.75 -1.25
CA VAL A 66 -8.17 4.24 0.12
C VAL A 66 -6.86 4.86 0.61
N ASN A 67 -5.70 4.22 0.36
CA ASN A 67 -4.42 4.81 0.74
C ASN A 67 -4.11 6.10 -0.02
N ARG A 68 -4.45 6.18 -1.32
CA ARG A 68 -4.29 7.44 -2.08
C ARG A 68 -5.17 8.55 -1.49
N ALA A 69 -6.43 8.24 -1.19
CA ALA A 69 -7.41 9.24 -0.74
C ALA A 69 -7.16 9.70 0.70
N PHE A 70 -6.87 8.79 1.62
CA PHE A 70 -6.87 9.05 3.07
C PHE A 70 -5.49 9.01 3.74
N THR A 71 -4.58 8.15 3.26
CA THR A 71 -3.23 8.01 3.83
C THR A 71 -2.27 9.05 3.26
N PHE A 72 -2.08 9.02 1.94
CA PHE A 72 -1.14 9.91 1.25
C PHE A 72 -1.80 11.19 0.72
N LYS A 73 -3.14 11.22 0.72
CA LYS A 73 -3.97 12.36 0.25
C LYS A 73 -3.46 12.95 -1.06
N SER A 74 -3.15 12.08 -2.00
CA SER A 74 -2.42 12.42 -3.22
C SER A 74 -3.37 12.60 -4.40
N ALA A 75 -3.13 13.66 -5.19
CA ALA A 75 -3.85 13.92 -6.44
C ALA A 75 -3.18 13.28 -7.67
N THR A 76 -2.19 12.40 -7.47
CA THR A 76 -1.43 11.75 -8.55
C THR A 76 -2.32 10.88 -9.44
N ASN A 77 -1.99 10.83 -10.74
CA ASN A 77 -2.59 9.94 -11.73
C ASN A 77 -2.60 8.48 -11.25
N VAL A 78 -3.80 7.92 -11.11
CA VAL A 78 -4.05 6.54 -10.65
C VAL A 78 -3.28 5.50 -11.47
N PRO A 79 -3.34 5.50 -12.82
CA PRO A 79 -2.74 4.43 -13.61
C PRO A 79 -1.22 4.38 -13.45
N ILE A 80 -0.57 5.55 -13.43
CA ILE A 80 0.90 5.65 -13.28
C ILE A 80 1.33 5.13 -11.92
N ALA A 81 0.59 5.48 -10.87
CA ALA A 81 0.89 5.03 -9.51
C ALA A 81 0.68 3.50 -9.35
N MET A 82 -0.36 2.94 -9.98
CA MET A 82 -0.56 1.49 -10.03
C MET A 82 0.55 0.77 -10.80
N ILE A 83 1.00 1.30 -11.94
CA ILE A 83 2.12 0.72 -12.70
C ILE A 83 3.38 0.67 -11.84
N LYS A 84 3.67 1.72 -11.05
CA LYS A 84 4.82 1.71 -10.13
C LYS A 84 4.70 0.59 -9.10
N VAL A 85 3.53 0.42 -8.49
CA VAL A 85 3.29 -0.67 -7.51
C VAL A 85 3.40 -2.04 -8.19
N ALA A 86 2.88 -2.20 -9.41
CA ALA A 86 3.04 -3.43 -10.17
C ALA A 86 4.51 -3.74 -10.47
N LEU A 87 5.31 -2.75 -10.87
CA LEU A 87 6.75 -2.91 -11.07
C LEU A 87 7.47 -3.30 -9.79
N TYR A 88 7.05 -2.75 -8.64
CA TYR A 88 7.57 -3.16 -7.34
C TYR A 88 7.32 -4.67 -7.10
N TYR A 89 6.11 -5.17 -7.33
CA TYR A 89 5.79 -6.59 -7.16
C TYR A 89 6.49 -7.50 -8.17
N VAL A 90 6.70 -7.04 -9.41
CA VAL A 90 7.48 -7.77 -10.43
C VAL A 90 8.93 -7.98 -9.99
N VAL A 91 9.51 -7.03 -9.24
CA VAL A 91 10.88 -7.15 -8.71
C VAL A 91 10.91 -7.89 -7.38
N PHE A 92 9.97 -7.59 -6.47
CA PHE A 92 9.94 -8.17 -5.13
C PHE A 92 9.67 -9.67 -5.14
N THR A 93 8.77 -10.15 -6.01
CA THR A 93 8.36 -11.57 -6.05
C THR A 93 9.52 -12.52 -6.38
N PRO A 94 10.34 -12.30 -7.42
CA PRO A 94 11.52 -13.15 -7.65
C PRO A 94 12.66 -12.86 -6.66
N LEU A 95 12.74 -11.65 -6.10
CA LEU A 95 13.76 -11.34 -5.10
C LEU A 95 13.49 -12.07 -3.78
N SER A 96 12.22 -12.24 -3.41
CA SER A 96 11.87 -12.92 -2.15
C SER A 96 12.22 -14.39 -2.14
N THR A 97 12.28 -15.06 -3.30
CA THR A 97 12.70 -16.46 -3.37
C THR A 97 14.14 -16.65 -2.91
N TRP A 98 15.01 -15.63 -3.02
CA TRP A 98 16.41 -15.70 -2.58
C TRP A 98 16.58 -15.94 -1.07
N TRP A 99 15.60 -15.57 -0.26
CA TRP A 99 15.63 -15.90 1.17
C TRP A 99 14.54 -16.91 1.56
N VAL A 100 13.43 -16.99 0.82
CA VAL A 100 12.38 -17.96 1.14
C VAL A 100 12.91 -19.40 0.99
N ASP A 101 13.46 -19.74 -0.18
CA ASP A 101 13.88 -21.13 -0.45
C ASP A 101 15.02 -21.57 0.50
N PRO A 102 16.10 -20.78 0.67
CA PRO A 102 17.19 -21.20 1.55
C PRO A 102 16.81 -21.27 3.02
N LEU A 103 15.93 -20.39 3.53
CA LEU A 103 15.51 -20.44 4.93
C LEU A 103 14.64 -21.67 5.20
N VAL A 104 13.76 -22.03 4.26
CA VAL A 104 12.96 -23.27 4.36
C VAL A 104 13.86 -24.50 4.26
N ASP A 105 14.82 -24.51 3.33
CA ASP A 105 15.79 -25.61 3.17
C ASP A 105 16.69 -25.82 4.41
N LEU A 106 16.94 -24.76 5.18
CA LEU A 106 17.62 -24.82 6.49
C LEU A 106 16.75 -25.38 7.62
N GLY A 107 15.52 -25.84 7.31
CA GLY A 107 14.58 -26.42 8.26
C GLY A 107 13.75 -25.40 9.04
N MET A 108 13.73 -24.14 8.64
CA MET A 108 12.83 -23.16 9.27
C MET A 108 11.38 -23.45 8.91
N ASN A 109 10.48 -23.19 9.85
CA ASN A 109 9.04 -23.36 9.65
C ASN A 109 8.55 -22.44 8.51
N GLU A 110 7.88 -23.02 7.51
CA GLU A 110 7.36 -22.32 6.32
C GLU A 110 6.46 -21.14 6.69
N TYR A 111 5.60 -21.29 7.71
CA TYR A 111 4.71 -20.21 8.15
C TYR A 111 5.49 -19.04 8.75
N LEU A 112 6.62 -19.30 9.43
CA LEU A 112 7.47 -18.26 9.97
C LEU A 112 8.19 -17.50 8.83
N VAL A 113 8.75 -18.22 7.85
CA VAL A 113 9.41 -17.61 6.68
C VAL A 113 8.41 -16.80 5.85
N LEU A 114 7.19 -17.32 5.68
CA LEU A 114 6.09 -16.60 5.05
C LEU A 114 5.71 -15.33 5.81
N ALA A 115 5.56 -15.40 7.13
CA ALA A 115 5.23 -14.25 7.96
C ALA A 115 6.31 -13.16 7.88
N MET A 116 7.60 -13.54 7.94
CA MET A 116 8.71 -12.61 7.74
C MET A 116 8.67 -11.96 6.35
N THR A 117 8.40 -12.75 5.31
CA THR A 117 8.32 -12.24 3.93
C THR A 117 7.15 -11.28 3.74
N MET A 118 6.00 -11.57 4.37
CA MET A 118 4.84 -10.67 4.38
C MET A 118 5.14 -9.35 5.08
N ILE A 119 5.83 -9.40 6.23
CA ILE A 119 6.24 -8.18 6.97
C ILE A 119 7.23 -7.37 6.13
N THR A 120 8.25 -8.02 5.57
CA THR A 120 9.22 -7.36 4.70
C THR A 120 8.51 -6.70 3.52
N ASN A 121 7.65 -7.43 2.80
CA ASN A 121 6.86 -6.90 1.68
C ASN A 121 6.06 -5.66 2.10
N PHE A 122 5.36 -5.75 3.23
CA PHE A 122 4.53 -4.68 3.74
C PHE A 122 5.35 -3.40 4.03
N VAL A 123 6.49 -3.56 4.70
CA VAL A 123 7.38 -2.43 5.03
C VAL A 123 7.99 -1.84 3.75
N THR A 124 8.51 -2.66 2.84
CA THR A 124 9.13 -2.18 1.61
C THR A 124 8.13 -1.56 0.65
N GLU A 125 6.91 -2.10 0.57
CA GLU A 125 5.81 -1.50 -0.21
C GLU A 125 5.41 -0.15 0.38
N PHE A 126 5.31 -0.02 1.71
CA PHE A 126 5.04 1.28 2.35
C PHE A 126 6.11 2.31 2.01
N LEU A 127 7.39 1.94 2.13
CA LEU A 127 8.52 2.81 1.79
C LEU A 127 8.50 3.19 0.30
N PHE A 128 8.24 2.23 -0.59
CA PHE A 128 8.14 2.47 -2.02
C PHE A 128 6.97 3.40 -2.35
N CYS A 129 5.80 3.20 -1.73
CA CYS A 129 4.66 4.10 -1.87
C CYS A 129 5.02 5.53 -1.42
N ARG A 130 5.67 5.66 -0.27
CA ARG A 130 6.03 6.93 0.35
C ARG A 130 7.11 7.71 -0.43
N PHE A 131 8.13 7.02 -0.92
CA PHE A 131 9.32 7.64 -1.50
C PHE A 131 9.36 7.60 -3.03
N VAL A 132 8.60 6.73 -3.69
CA VAL A 132 8.62 6.56 -5.15
C VAL A 132 7.25 6.83 -5.79
N VAL A 133 6.19 6.24 -5.25
CA VAL A 133 4.84 6.37 -5.85
C VAL A 133 4.29 7.78 -5.66
N TYR A 134 4.27 8.25 -4.41
CA TYR A 134 3.67 9.54 -4.04
C TYR A 134 4.70 10.65 -3.82
N ARG A 135 5.96 10.45 -4.21
CA ARG A 135 7.04 11.43 -4.06
C ARG A 135 6.62 12.79 -4.63
N GLY A 136 6.64 13.83 -3.79
CA GLY A 136 6.31 15.20 -4.21
C GLY A 136 4.82 15.45 -4.53
N ALA A 137 3.95 14.51 -4.17
CA ALA A 137 2.49 14.62 -4.35
C ALA A 137 1.71 14.21 -3.10
N ILE A 138 2.36 14.22 -1.93
CA ILE A 138 1.72 13.95 -0.64
C ILE A 138 0.95 15.20 -0.20
N ASN A 139 -0.27 15.01 0.29
CA ASN A 139 -1.17 16.09 0.73
C ASN A 139 -1.59 17.11 -0.35
N THR A 140 -1.45 16.78 -1.63
CA THR A 140 -1.85 17.70 -2.72
C THR A 140 -3.34 17.66 -3.04
N ASN A 141 -4.11 16.71 -2.50
CA ASN A 141 -5.56 16.67 -2.67
C ASN A 141 -6.27 17.67 -1.74
N THR A 142 -7.52 18.02 -2.04
CA THR A 142 -8.36 18.96 -1.26
C THR A 142 -8.44 18.63 0.23
N LEU A 143 -8.44 17.35 0.60
CA LEU A 143 -8.42 16.90 2.00
C LEU A 143 -7.07 17.13 2.70
N GLY A 144 -5.97 17.13 1.95
CA GLY A 144 -4.63 17.45 2.46
C GLY A 144 -4.48 18.95 2.67
N ILE A 145 -4.90 19.74 1.68
CA ILE A 145 -4.91 21.21 1.74
C ILE A 145 -5.76 21.70 2.92
N LYS A 146 -6.98 21.16 3.11
CA LYS A 146 -7.84 21.52 4.26
C LYS A 146 -7.21 21.21 5.61
N GLU A 147 -6.54 20.07 5.74
CA GLU A 147 -5.88 19.67 6.99
C GLU A 147 -4.66 20.56 7.27
N GLU A 148 -3.86 20.88 6.25
CA GLU A 148 -2.72 21.77 6.38
C GLU A 148 -3.15 23.19 6.76
N THR A 149 -4.21 23.72 6.14
CA THR A 149 -4.80 25.02 6.49
C THR A 149 -5.33 25.04 7.92
N ARG A 150 -5.99 23.96 8.36
CA ARG A 150 -6.48 23.83 9.76
C ARG A 150 -5.33 23.76 10.75
N LEU A 151 -4.27 23.00 10.47
CA LEU A 151 -3.10 22.91 11.36
C LEU A 151 -2.37 24.24 11.48
N LYS A 152 -2.22 24.97 10.36
CA LYS A 152 -1.70 26.35 10.36
C LYS A 152 -2.56 27.30 11.19
N ALA A 153 -3.88 27.23 11.07
CA ALA A 153 -4.81 28.04 11.88
C ALA A 153 -4.74 27.74 13.39
N LEU A 154 -4.36 26.52 13.76
CA LEU A 154 -4.20 26.07 15.16
C LEU A 154 -2.78 26.29 15.71
N GLY A 155 -1.86 26.89 14.93
CA GLY A 155 -0.47 27.10 15.36
C GLY A 155 0.36 25.82 15.53
N LYS A 156 -0.14 24.66 15.06
CA LYS A 156 0.59 23.39 15.11
C LYS A 156 1.27 23.16 13.76
N LYS A 157 2.61 23.13 13.75
CA LYS A 157 3.42 22.68 12.60
C LYS A 157 3.50 21.16 12.55
#